data_AF-A0A7S2L1E2-F1
#
_entry.id   AF-A0A7S2L1E2-F1
#
_cell.length_a   1.000
_cell.length_b   1.000
_cell.length_c   1.000
_cell.angle_alpha   90.00
_cell.angle_beta   90.00
_cell.angle_gamma   90.00
#
_symmetry.space_group_name_H-M   'P 1'
#
loop_
_entity.id
_entity.type
_entity.pdbx_description
1 polymer ?
#
loop_
_entity_poly.entity_id
_entity_poly.type
_entity_poly.pdbx_seq_one_letter_code
_entity_poly.pdbx_strand_id
1 'polypeptide(L)'
;MGVASKTTPVRKKMTPVDLEATPSHVTGSTVLLAADGSFAKPCSGQMTEKNATILYKILVESGDILTEQEKLRRITVSFQSISYAVTVASDGFVYMIQTRS
;
A
#
# COMPACT_ATOMS: atom_id res chain seq x y z
N MET A 1 -18.05 -25.53 37.62
CA MET A 1 -17.68 -24.15 37.25
C MET A 1 -16.94 -24.21 35.93
N GLY A 2 -17.59 -23.82 34.82
CA GLY A 2 -16.99 -23.86 33.49
C GLY A 2 -16.17 -22.60 33.24
N VAL A 3 -14.88 -22.75 32.99
CA VAL A 3 -14.00 -21.63 32.64
C VAL A 3 -14.24 -21.31 31.17
N ALA A 4 -14.89 -20.18 30.89
CA ALA A 4 -15.04 -19.66 29.55
C ALA A 4 -13.67 -19.16 29.06
N SER A 5 -12.99 -19.95 28.23
CA SER A 5 -11.82 -19.51 27.48
C SER A 5 -12.26 -18.42 26.50
N LYS A 6 -11.95 -17.16 26.83
CA LYS A 6 -12.07 -16.04 25.89
C LYS A 6 -11.16 -16.31 24.70
N THR A 7 -11.73 -16.72 23.58
CA THR A 7 -11.07 -16.73 22.28
C THR A 7 -10.84 -15.28 21.85
N THR A 8 -9.67 -14.75 22.17
CA THR A 8 -9.15 -13.54 21.53
C THR A 8 -9.10 -13.79 20.02
N PRO A 9 -9.63 -12.90 19.17
CA PRO A 9 -9.52 -13.09 17.73
C PRO A 9 -8.04 -13.01 17.39
N VAL A 10 -7.48 -14.14 16.93
CA VAL A 10 -6.13 -14.19 16.37
C VAL A 10 -6.15 -13.26 15.17
N ARG A 11 -5.67 -12.02 15.36
CA ARG A 11 -5.42 -11.07 14.28
C ARG A 11 -4.40 -11.77 13.39
N LYS A 12 -4.88 -12.46 12.35
CA LYS A 12 -4.00 -13.12 11.36
C LYS A 12 -2.98 -12.07 10.99
N LYS A 13 -1.70 -12.33 11.26
CA LYS A 13 -0.61 -11.49 10.78
C LYS A 13 -0.67 -11.57 9.26
N MET A 14 -1.46 -10.70 8.64
CA MET A 14 -1.49 -10.60 7.19
C MET A 14 -0.14 -10.02 6.78
N THR A 15 0.60 -10.81 6.03
CA THR A 15 1.89 -10.43 5.48
C THR A 15 1.64 -9.83 4.10
N PRO A 16 2.13 -8.62 3.82
CA PRO A 16 1.97 -8.01 2.51
C PRO A 16 2.68 -8.83 1.43
N VAL A 17 2.11 -8.83 0.22
CA VAL A 17 2.70 -9.50 -0.94
C VAL A 17 4.08 -8.91 -1.25
N ASP A 18 4.95 -9.73 -1.83
CA ASP A 18 6.27 -9.26 -2.25
C ASP A 18 6.27 -8.63 -3.63
N LEU A 19 6.80 -7.41 -3.69
CA LEU A 19 6.89 -6.60 -4.91
C LEU A 19 8.28 -6.73 -5.56
N GLU A 20 9.15 -7.63 -5.11
CA GLU A 20 10.47 -7.81 -5.72
C GLU A 20 10.44 -8.57 -7.05
N ALA A 21 9.32 -9.23 -7.39
CA ALA A 21 9.13 -9.93 -8.67
C ALA A 21 8.66 -9.01 -9.82
N THR A 22 8.71 -7.69 -9.66
CA THR A 22 8.10 -6.73 -10.60
C THR A 22 9.02 -6.50 -11.81
N PRO A 23 8.49 -6.27 -13.03
CA PRO A 23 9.28 -6.28 -14.26
C PRO A 23 10.40 -5.23 -14.30
N SER A 24 11.35 -5.38 -15.22
CA SER A 24 12.57 -4.55 -15.35
C SER A 24 12.39 -3.03 -15.39
N HIS A 25 11.18 -2.53 -15.62
CA HIS A 25 10.85 -1.11 -15.61
C HIS A 25 10.44 -0.57 -14.22
N VAL A 26 10.22 -1.43 -13.24
CA VAL A 26 10.04 -1.02 -11.84
C VAL A 26 11.38 -0.70 -11.22
N THR A 27 11.53 0.56 -10.81
CA THR A 27 12.77 1.09 -10.25
C THR A 27 12.70 1.28 -8.75
N GLY A 28 11.52 1.12 -8.13
CA GLY A 28 11.37 1.13 -6.68
C GLY A 28 9.97 0.69 -6.25
N SER A 29 9.82 0.31 -4.98
CA SER A 29 8.53 -0.09 -4.43
C SER A 29 8.43 0.16 -2.93
N THR A 30 7.21 0.15 -2.40
CA THR A 30 6.97 0.12 -0.96
C THR A 30 5.56 -0.40 -0.67
N VAL A 31 5.30 -0.75 0.59
CA VAL A 31 3.96 -1.17 1.05
C VAL A 31 3.63 -0.45 2.35
N LEU A 32 2.45 0.17 2.40
CA LEU A 32 1.92 0.83 3.59
C LEU A 32 0.68 0.11 4.13
N LEU A 33 0.35 0.33 5.40
CA LEU A 33 -0.96 0.00 5.95
C LEU A 33 -1.99 1.03 5.46
N ALA A 34 -3.13 0.57 4.94
CA ALA A 34 -4.19 1.47 4.49
C ALA A 34 -4.90 2.18 5.66
N ALA A 35 -4.79 1.67 6.88
CA ALA A 35 -5.44 2.24 8.05
C ALA A 35 -4.80 3.55 8.53
N ASP A 36 -3.48 3.67 8.42
CA ASP A 36 -2.72 4.79 9.00
C ASP A 36 -1.54 5.28 8.15
N GLY A 37 -1.23 4.62 7.03
CA GLY A 37 -0.12 4.98 6.14
C GLY A 37 1.25 4.58 6.67
N SER A 38 1.33 3.80 7.75
CA SER A 38 2.61 3.31 8.27
C SER A 38 3.26 2.30 7.33
N PHE A 39 4.59 2.26 7.29
CA PHE A 39 5.34 1.37 6.41
C PHE A 39 5.25 -0.08 6.87
N ALA A 40 4.52 -0.91 6.11
CA ALA A 40 4.49 -2.35 6.29
C ALA A 40 5.73 -3.02 5.68
N LYS A 41 6.29 -2.41 4.62
CA LYS A 41 7.61 -2.72 4.08
C LYS A 41 8.41 -1.43 3.88
N PRO A 42 9.74 -1.46 4.11
CA PRO A 42 10.58 -0.32 3.81
C PRO A 42 10.55 0.00 2.32
N CYS A 43 10.87 1.24 1.96
CA CYS A 43 11.03 1.61 0.56
C CYS A 43 12.24 0.89 -0.06
N SER A 44 12.11 0.47 -1.31
CA SER A 44 13.17 -0.16 -2.10
C SER A 44 13.49 0.61 -3.38
N GLY A 45 14.71 0.44 -3.88
CA GLY A 45 15.18 1.06 -5.11
C GLY A 45 15.18 2.59 -5.06
N GLN A 46 14.53 3.22 -6.04
CA GLN A 46 14.39 4.67 -6.18
C GLN A 46 13.19 5.25 -5.40
N MET A 47 12.34 4.39 -4.82
CA MET A 47 11.22 4.85 -4.00
C MET A 47 11.75 5.47 -2.72
N THR A 48 11.30 6.68 -2.39
CA THR A 48 11.63 7.36 -1.14
C THR A 48 10.42 7.42 -0.23
N GLU A 49 10.64 7.45 1.09
CA GLU A 49 9.56 7.60 2.08
C GLU A 49 8.75 8.89 1.86
N LYS A 50 9.42 9.96 1.39
CA LYS A 50 8.77 11.21 1.03
C LYS A 50 7.76 11.02 -0.09
N ASN A 51 8.15 10.34 -1.17
CA ASN A 51 7.26 10.08 -2.31
C ASN A 51 6.08 9.20 -1.88
N ALA A 52 6.36 8.13 -1.12
CA ALA A 52 5.33 7.24 -0.58
C ALA A 52 4.32 7.99 0.30
N THR A 53 4.80 8.88 1.17
CA THR A 53 3.95 9.69 2.05
C THR A 53 3.06 10.65 1.25
N ILE A 54 3.60 11.27 0.19
CA ILE A 54 2.81 12.16 -0.68
C ILE A 54 1.72 11.36 -1.40
N LEU A 55 2.06 10.21 -1.97
CA LEU A 55 1.10 9.32 -2.64
C LEU A 55 0.00 8.84 -1.71
N TYR A 56 0.35 8.51 -0.45
CA TYR A 56 -0.64 8.14 0.56
C TYR A 56 -1.60 9.30 0.87
N LYS A 57 -1.10 10.53 1.01
CA LYS A 57 -1.96 11.71 1.23
C LYS A 57 -2.93 11.94 0.07
N ILE A 58 -2.46 11.79 -1.16
CA ILE A 58 -3.32 11.87 -2.36
C ILE A 58 -4.44 10.82 -2.30
N LEU A 59 -4.14 9.59 -1.87
CA LEU A 59 -5.15 8.54 -1.68
C LEU A 59 -6.17 8.86 -0.58
N VAL A 60 -5.74 9.46 0.53
CA VAL A 60 -6.65 9.87 1.61
C VAL A 60 -7.56 11.00 1.15
N GLU A 61 -7.00 12.01 0.47
CA GLU A 61 -7.73 13.17 -0.02
C GLU A 61 -8.70 12.84 -1.16
N SER A 62 -8.38 11.86 -2.00
CA SER A 62 -9.27 11.37 -3.06
C SER A 62 -10.44 10.53 -2.53
N GLY A 63 -10.42 10.13 -1.25
CA GLY A 63 -11.46 9.29 -0.66
C GLY A 63 -11.32 7.80 -0.96
N ASP A 64 -10.25 7.39 -1.66
CA ASP A 64 -10.00 6.02 -2.10
C ASP A 64 -9.78 5.04 -0.95
N ILE A 65 -9.25 5.54 0.16
CA ILE A 65 -9.03 4.75 1.39
C ILE A 65 -10.30 4.70 2.26
N LEU A 66 -11.24 5.65 2.09
CA LEU A 66 -12.29 5.93 3.07
C LEU A 66 -13.67 5.36 2.72
N THR A 67 -13.91 4.92 1.49
CA THR A 67 -15.25 4.47 1.05
C THR A 67 -15.27 2.99 0.66
N GLU A 68 -16.16 2.21 1.28
CA GLU A 68 -16.31 0.78 0.98
C GLU A 68 -17.08 0.51 -0.32
N GLN A 69 -17.68 1.54 -0.93
CA GLN A 69 -18.70 1.34 -1.96
C GLN A 69 -18.15 1.31 -3.40
N GLU A 70 -17.07 2.03 -3.72
CA GLU A 70 -16.39 1.92 -5.02
C GLU A 70 -14.91 2.27 -4.88
N LYS A 71 -14.09 1.29 -4.46
CA LYS A 71 -12.65 1.52 -4.30
C LYS A 71 -11.97 1.67 -5.65
N LEU A 72 -11.37 2.83 -5.88
CA LEU A 72 -10.50 3.09 -7.01
C LEU A 72 -9.38 2.04 -7.01
N ARG A 73 -9.35 1.21 -8.06
CA ARG A 73 -8.48 0.03 -8.09
C ARG A 73 -7.00 0.39 -8.19
N ARG A 74 -6.69 1.53 -8.79
CA ARG A 74 -5.32 1.99 -9.04
C ARG A 74 -5.29 3.48 -9.38
N ILE A 75 -4.47 4.24 -8.67
CA ILE A 75 -4.03 5.57 -9.08
C ILE A 75 -2.71 5.44 -9.82
N THR A 76 -2.54 6.18 -10.93
CA THR A 76 -1.23 6.38 -11.55
C THR A 76 -0.88 7.87 -11.53
N VAL A 77 0.25 8.21 -10.93
CA VAL A 77 0.78 9.58 -10.88
C VAL A 77 2.05 9.63 -11.72
N SER A 78 2.01 10.34 -12.85
CA SER A 78 3.14 10.45 -13.76
C SER A 78 3.71 11.87 -13.77
N PHE A 79 5.02 11.99 -13.66
CA PHE A 79 5.75 13.25 -13.80
C PHE A 79 7.04 13.02 -14.59
N GLN A 80 7.15 13.68 -15.75
CA GLN A 80 8.28 13.52 -16.67
C GLN A 80 8.51 12.03 -17.03
N SER A 81 9.69 11.49 -16.69
CA SER A 81 10.09 10.09 -16.95
C SER A 81 9.80 9.15 -15.79
N ILE A 82 9.08 9.59 -14.75
CA ILE A 82 8.76 8.78 -13.58
C ILE A 82 7.24 8.62 -13.47
N SER A 83 6.79 7.38 -13.26
CA SER A 83 5.39 7.05 -13.02
C SER A 83 5.24 6.20 -11.76
N TYR A 84 4.32 6.60 -10.89
CA TYR A 84 3.96 5.87 -9.68
C TYR A 84 2.62 5.18 -9.90
N ALA A 85 2.55 3.89 -9.64
CA ALA A 85 1.30 3.17 -9.59
C ALA A 85 1.00 2.75 -8.16
N VAL A 86 -0.21 3.05 -7.72
CA VAL A 86 -0.64 2.92 -6.34
C VAL A 86 -1.98 2.20 -6.29
N THR A 87 -2.08 1.14 -5.49
CA THR A 87 -3.30 0.36 -5.35
C THR A 87 -3.61 0.13 -3.87
N VAL A 88 -4.83 0.43 -3.46
CA VAL A 88 -5.39 0.01 -2.18
C VAL A 88 -6.02 -1.36 -2.36
N ALA A 89 -5.46 -2.37 -1.71
CA ALA A 89 -5.96 -3.74 -1.82
C ALA A 89 -6.97 -4.06 -0.71
N SER A 90 -7.81 -5.07 -0.96
CA SER A 90 -8.80 -5.54 0.01
C SER A 90 -8.19 -6.17 1.26
N ASP A 91 -6.88 -6.42 1.24
CA ASP A 91 -6.10 -6.95 2.34
C ASP A 91 -5.68 -5.88 3.37
N GLY A 92 -6.06 -4.61 3.14
CA GLY A 92 -5.75 -3.50 4.04
C GLY A 92 -4.35 -2.92 3.84
N PHE A 93 -3.68 -3.25 2.74
CA PHE A 93 -2.40 -2.66 2.36
C PHE A 93 -2.54 -1.71 1.16
N VAL A 94 -1.62 -0.76 1.10
CA VAL A 94 -1.40 0.12 -0.04
C VAL A 94 -0.09 -0.29 -0.70
N TYR A 95 -0.19 -0.78 -1.92
CA TYR A 95 0.96 -1.19 -2.73
C TYR A 95 1.37 -0.02 -3.64
N MET A 96 2.65 0.33 -3.60
CA MET A 96 3.19 1.42 -4.43
C MET A 96 4.40 0.91 -5.21
N ILE A 97 4.40 1.19 -6.50
CA ILE A 97 5.56 0.96 -7.37
C ILE A 97 5.93 2.24 -8.09
N GLN A 98 7.23 2.43 -8.28
CA GLN A 98 7.80 3.47 -9.12
C GLN A 98 8.35 2.83 -10.38
N THR A 99 7.96 3.37 -11.52
CA THR A 99 8.39 2.95 -12.86
C THR A 99 9.07 4.11 -13.56
N ARG A 100 10.01 3.79 -14.44
CA ARG A 100 10.61 4.76 -15.36
C ARG A 100 10.01 4.55 -16.75
N SER A 101 9.42 5.61 -17.30
CA SER A 101 8.86 5.64 -18.66
C SER A 101 9.92 6.04 -19.68
#